data_AF-A0AAW7DIW1-F1
#
_entry.id   AF-A0AAW7DIW1-F1
#
_cell.length_a   1.000
_cell.length_b   1.000
_cell.length_c   1.000
_cell.angle_alpha   90.00
_cell.angle_beta   90.00
_cell.angle_gamma   90.00
#
_symmetry.space_group_name_H-M   'P 1'
#
loop_
_entity.id
_entity.type
_entity.pdbx_description
1 polymer ?
#
loop_
_entity_poly.entity_id
_entity_poly.type
_entity_poly.pdbx_seq_one_letter_code
_entity_poly.pdbx_strand_id
1 'polypeptide(L)'
;MKKTYTLIAFTAFLVNSYSQKGPNISSEIENSISLNDYNVTIQQRLRTIELNHHEVVFSEKFINSTNGKEYIFTIKSDKNDELYNEFTKINISKSLQKIDYAPFNITTITKNETEKKRVFYNEDLENFFNKIKNQYSQDIYNFMTELPSGKYSFDFKINQRIKDESQKTNLVKQVEKVLAEQNALNDNPFEQPLILVNKKEKFYNQLEELDASIQPTINYLDQKAAKSTYFGYFKNGVVLITY
;
A
#
# COMPACT_ATOMS: atom_id res chain seq x y z
N MET A 1 -1.28 16.20 -19.78
CA MET A 1 -0.72 15.91 -18.45
C MET A 1 0.69 15.32 -18.58
N LYS A 2 1.70 15.96 -18.01
CA LYS A 2 3.02 15.32 -17.82
C LYS A 2 2.93 14.43 -16.58
N LYS A 3 2.90 13.12 -16.77
CA LYS A 3 2.87 12.14 -15.68
C LYS A 3 4.29 11.93 -15.17
N THR A 4 4.53 12.16 -13.88
CA THR A 4 5.83 11.93 -13.24
C THR A 4 5.65 10.86 -12.18
N TYR A 5 6.24 9.69 -12.40
CA TYR A 5 6.27 8.61 -11.44
C TYR A 5 7.55 8.75 -10.63
N THR A 6 7.43 9.03 -9.33
CA THR A 6 8.60 9.13 -8.45
C THR A 6 8.53 8.04 -7.40
N LEU A 7 9.38 7.02 -7.54
CA LEU A 7 9.59 6.01 -6.51
C LEU A 7 10.56 6.61 -5.47
N ILE A 8 10.02 7.25 -4.44
CA ILE A 8 10.82 7.73 -3.31
C ILE A 8 10.64 6.75 -2.15
N ALA A 9 11.70 6.03 -1.81
CA ALA A 9 11.75 5.19 -0.62
C ALA A 9 12.21 6.02 0.57
N PHE A 10 11.37 6.11 1.61
CA PHE A 10 11.76 6.71 2.89
C PHE A 10 12.02 5.61 3.91
N THR A 11 13.09 5.76 4.69
CA THR A 11 13.36 4.91 5.85
C THR A 11 12.65 5.55 7.04
N ALA A 12 11.51 5.01 7.45
CA ALA A 12 10.84 5.46 8.67
C ALA A 12 11.44 4.71 9.87
N PHE A 13 11.86 5.45 10.90
CA PHE A 13 12.06 4.86 12.22
C PHE A 13 10.68 4.52 12.79
N LEU A 14 10.43 3.23 13.03
CA LEU A 14 9.27 2.75 13.77
C LEU A 14 9.34 3.29 15.21
N VAL A 15 8.72 4.44 15.45
CA VAL A 15 8.30 4.81 16.80
C VAL A 15 7.09 3.96 17.11
N ASN A 16 7.28 2.93 17.91
CA ASN A 16 6.21 2.17 18.52
C ASN A 16 5.30 3.14 19.29
N SER A 17 4.12 3.44 18.76
CA SER A 17 3.05 4.10 19.50
C SER A 17 1.79 3.25 19.47
N TYR A 18 1.89 2.02 19.98
CA TYR A 18 0.77 1.37 20.62
C TYR A 18 0.66 1.90 22.05
N SER A 19 -0.09 2.98 22.21
CA SER A 19 -0.73 3.33 23.48
C SER A 19 -2.08 3.92 23.15
N GLN A 20 -3.10 3.05 23.17
CA GLN A 20 -4.49 3.45 23.24
C GLN A 20 -4.74 4.21 24.55
N LYS A 21 -4.71 5.53 24.47
CA LYS A 21 -5.67 6.37 25.20
C LYS A 21 -6.25 7.31 24.16
N GLY A 22 -7.50 7.07 23.78
CA GLY A 22 -8.24 7.97 22.92
C GLY A 22 -8.25 9.36 23.56
N PRO A 23 -8.06 10.45 22.80
CA PRO A 23 -8.32 11.77 23.33
C PRO A 23 -9.81 11.83 23.69
N ASN A 24 -10.14 12.44 24.83
CA ASN A 24 -11.49 12.92 25.10
C ASN A 24 -11.91 13.84 23.94
N ILE A 25 -12.82 13.38 23.09
CA ILE A 25 -13.36 14.16 21.97
C ILE A 25 -14.73 14.66 22.41
N SER A 26 -14.75 15.85 23.01
CA SER A 26 -15.91 16.73 23.00
C SER A 26 -15.54 17.95 22.17
N SER A 27 -15.65 17.82 20.86
CA SER A 27 -15.89 18.96 19.99
C SER A 27 -16.59 18.41 18.75
N GLU A 28 -17.91 18.38 18.82
CA GLU A 28 -18.73 18.37 17.62
C GLU A 28 -18.24 19.49 16.70
N ILE A 29 -18.13 19.21 15.40
CA ILE A 29 -17.86 20.26 14.43
C ILE A 29 -19.14 21.10 14.36
N GLU A 30 -19.20 22.16 15.16
CA GLU A 30 -20.35 23.09 15.17
C GLU A 30 -20.43 23.90 13.86
N ASN A 31 -19.29 24.10 13.16
CA ASN A 31 -19.20 24.93 11.96
C ASN A 31 -18.48 24.20 10.80
N SER A 32 -18.98 24.36 9.57
CA SER A 32 -18.34 23.83 8.36
C SER A 32 -16.92 24.39 8.19
N ILE A 33 -15.98 23.53 7.75
CA ILE A 33 -14.62 23.98 7.42
C ILE A 33 -14.63 24.47 5.97
N SER A 34 -14.33 25.75 5.76
CA SER A 34 -14.07 26.26 4.41
C SER A 34 -12.68 25.81 3.96
N LEU A 35 -12.59 25.10 2.84
CA LEU A 35 -11.33 24.65 2.24
C LEU A 35 -10.57 25.76 1.49
N ASN A 36 -11.11 26.98 1.50
CA ASN A 36 -10.55 28.11 0.76
C ASN A 36 -9.32 28.74 1.46
N ASP A 37 -9.03 28.40 2.72
CA ASP A 37 -7.86 28.91 3.44
C ASP A 37 -6.61 28.03 3.24
N TYR A 38 -5.99 28.29 2.09
CA TYR A 38 -4.56 28.32 1.74
C TYR A 38 -3.67 27.08 1.80
N ASN A 39 -3.81 26.15 2.75
CA ASN A 39 -3.16 24.84 2.70
C ASN A 39 -3.93 23.86 3.56
N VAL A 40 -4.46 22.80 2.96
CA VAL A 40 -5.24 21.78 3.67
C VAL A 40 -4.63 20.41 3.46
N THR A 41 -4.43 19.66 4.54
CA THR A 41 -4.07 18.24 4.49
C THR A 41 -5.20 17.43 5.10
N ILE A 42 -5.80 16.53 4.32
CA ILE A 42 -6.81 15.58 4.77
C ILE A 42 -6.23 14.18 4.69
N GLN A 43 -6.10 13.52 5.84
CA GLN A 43 -5.57 12.17 5.94
C GLN A 43 -6.65 11.20 6.42
N GLN A 44 -6.75 10.05 5.76
CA GLN A 44 -7.55 8.92 6.20
C GLN A 44 -6.75 7.63 6.04
N ARG A 45 -6.42 6.97 7.16
CA ARG A 45 -5.51 5.81 7.19
C ARG A 45 -4.18 6.15 6.50
N LEU A 46 -3.90 5.50 5.37
CA LEU A 46 -2.68 5.65 4.57
C LEU A 46 -2.88 6.52 3.32
N ARG A 47 -4.06 7.12 3.16
CA ARG A 47 -4.40 8.01 2.06
C ARG A 47 -4.37 9.45 2.55
N THR A 48 -3.83 10.35 1.74
CA THR A 48 -3.71 11.77 2.04
C THR A 48 -4.11 12.59 0.81
N ILE A 49 -4.82 13.69 1.03
CA ILE A 49 -5.01 14.75 0.04
C ILE A 49 -4.43 16.02 0.62
N GLU A 50 -3.55 16.66 -0.14
CA GLU A 50 -3.00 17.97 0.16
C GLU A 50 -3.51 18.95 -0.90
N LEU A 51 -4.13 20.03 -0.45
CA LEU A 51 -4.49 21.16 -1.30
C LEU A 51 -3.56 22.32 -0.94
N ASN A 52 -2.94 22.89 -1.97
CA ASN A 52 -2.37 24.22 -1.91
C ASN A 52 -3.03 25.12 -2.97
N HIS A 53 -2.62 26.37 -3.08
CA HIS A 53 -3.23 27.35 -3.98
C HIS A 53 -3.19 26.99 -5.48
N HIS A 54 -2.36 26.03 -5.87
CA HIS A 54 -2.04 25.75 -7.28
C HIS A 54 -2.29 24.30 -7.67
N GLU A 55 -2.29 23.38 -6.71
CA GLU A 55 -2.47 21.96 -6.96
C GLU A 55 -3.18 21.24 -5.82
N VAL A 56 -3.86 20.16 -6.19
CA VAL A 56 -4.28 19.08 -5.28
C VAL A 56 -3.33 17.91 -5.50
N VAL A 57 -2.78 17.40 -4.41
CA VAL A 57 -1.89 16.25 -4.38
C VAL A 57 -2.58 15.13 -3.62
N PHE A 58 -2.94 14.06 -4.32
CA PHE A 58 -3.36 12.83 -3.68
C PHE A 58 -2.15 11.93 -3.47
N SER A 59 -2.04 11.31 -2.30
CA SER A 59 -1.02 10.30 -2.01
C SER A 59 -1.60 9.08 -1.31
N GLU A 60 -1.12 7.89 -1.69
CA GLU A 60 -1.40 6.62 -1.01
C GLU A 60 -0.10 5.95 -0.61
N LYS A 61 0.03 5.65 0.69
CA LYS A 61 1.23 5.05 1.28
C LYS A 61 1.11 3.53 1.37
N PHE A 62 2.18 2.85 0.98
CA PHE A 62 2.37 1.41 1.07
C PHE A 62 3.57 1.14 1.98
N ILE A 63 3.33 0.58 3.17
CA ILE A 63 4.38 0.31 4.17
C ILE A 63 4.76 -1.16 4.07
N ASN A 64 6.01 -1.45 3.68
CA ASN A 64 6.54 -2.81 3.65
C ASN A 64 6.90 -3.24 5.08
N SER A 65 6.05 -4.04 5.70
CA SER A 65 6.26 -4.59 7.04
C SER A 65 7.42 -5.58 7.16
N THR A 66 7.96 -6.07 6.03
CA THR A 66 9.13 -6.97 6.02
C THR A 66 10.43 -6.21 6.23
N ASN A 67 10.56 -4.98 5.71
CA ASN A 67 11.78 -4.17 5.81
C ASN A 67 11.58 -2.77 6.42
N GLY A 68 10.36 -2.40 6.81
CA GLY A 68 10.00 -1.12 7.41
C GLY A 68 9.95 0.08 6.45
N LYS A 69 10.22 -0.11 5.15
CA LYS A 69 10.28 1.00 4.18
C LYS A 69 8.88 1.44 3.75
N GLU A 70 8.74 2.74 3.51
CA GLU A 70 7.53 3.35 2.98
C GLU A 70 7.70 3.69 1.50
N TYR A 71 6.66 3.37 0.72
CA TYR A 71 6.55 3.70 -0.71
C TYR A 71 5.27 4.48 -0.92
N ILE A 72 5.35 5.60 -1.64
CA ILE A 72 4.23 6.53 -1.78
C ILE A 72 3.88 6.66 -3.25
N PHE A 73 2.63 6.36 -3.58
CA PHE A 73 2.03 6.70 -4.86
C PHE A 73 1.45 8.10 -4.78
N THR A 74 1.74 8.96 -5.74
CA THR A 74 1.29 10.35 -5.74
C THR A 74 0.70 10.74 -7.09
N ILE A 75 -0.44 11.43 -7.05
CA ILE A 75 -1.08 12.10 -8.19
C ILE A 75 -1.12 13.59 -7.90
N LYS A 76 -0.75 14.39 -8.89
CA LYS A 76 -0.85 15.85 -8.84
C LYS A 76 -1.85 16.33 -9.88
N SER A 77 -2.73 17.21 -9.46
CA SER A 77 -3.77 17.86 -10.27
C SER A 77 -3.57 19.36 -10.13
N ASP A 78 -3.35 20.05 -11.23
CA ASP A 78 -3.21 21.51 -11.20
C ASP A 78 -4.57 22.22 -11.08
N LYS A 79 -4.55 23.53 -10.84
CA LYS A 79 -5.77 24.33 -10.65
C LYS A 79 -6.77 24.31 -11.82
N ASN A 80 -6.34 23.91 -13.02
CA ASN A 80 -7.19 23.83 -14.20
C ASN A 80 -7.79 22.44 -14.40
N ASP A 81 -7.36 21.45 -13.62
CA ASP A 81 -7.85 20.07 -13.69
C ASP A 81 -9.16 19.89 -12.91
N GLU A 82 -9.93 18.86 -13.27
CA GLU A 82 -11.23 18.54 -12.68
C GLU A 82 -11.13 18.21 -11.18
N LEU A 83 -10.10 17.48 -10.75
CA LEU A 83 -9.94 17.06 -9.35
C LEU A 83 -9.73 18.26 -8.41
N TYR A 84 -8.99 19.27 -8.85
CA TYR A 84 -8.83 20.51 -8.09
C TYR A 84 -10.17 21.21 -7.88
N ASN A 85 -10.94 21.35 -8.97
CA ASN A 85 -12.24 22.02 -8.97
C ASN A 85 -13.29 21.28 -8.15
N GLU A 86 -13.21 19.95 -8.07
CA GLU A 86 -14.11 19.15 -7.24
C GLU A 86 -13.72 19.19 -5.77
N PHE A 87 -12.43 19.04 -5.46
CA PHE A 87 -11.96 19.06 -4.07
C PHE A 87 -12.29 20.37 -3.37
N THR A 88 -12.13 21.50 -4.06
CA THR A 88 -12.44 22.84 -3.53
C THR A 88 -13.94 23.07 -3.27
N LYS A 89 -14.83 22.21 -3.80
CA LYS A 89 -16.28 22.27 -3.57
C LYS A 89 -16.76 21.35 -2.45
N ILE A 90 -15.89 20.51 -1.89
CA ILE A 90 -16.26 19.58 -0.83
C ILE A 90 -16.66 20.35 0.42
N ASN A 91 -17.84 20.04 0.96
CA ASN A 91 -18.31 20.62 2.20
C ASN A 91 -17.98 19.67 3.37
N ILE A 92 -17.00 20.06 4.18
CA ILE A 92 -16.72 19.35 5.43
C ILE A 92 -17.74 19.80 6.47
N SER A 93 -18.89 19.13 6.50
CA SER A 93 -19.93 19.34 7.50
C SER A 93 -20.34 18.04 8.19
N LYS A 94 -21.00 18.21 9.36
CA LYS A 94 -21.56 17.25 10.32
C LYS A 94 -21.05 15.79 10.22
N SER A 95 -20.21 15.41 11.17
CA SER A 95 -19.74 14.02 11.32
C SER A 95 -20.75 13.14 12.05
N LEU A 96 -21.23 12.09 11.39
CA LEU A 96 -21.86 10.97 12.09
C LEU A 96 -20.77 9.97 12.52
N GLN A 97 -20.83 9.45 13.74
CA GLN A 97 -19.97 8.32 14.08
C GLN A 97 -20.48 7.07 13.35
N LYS A 98 -19.73 6.60 12.36
CA LYS A 98 -19.91 5.27 11.77
C LYS A 98 -18.74 4.38 12.22
N ILE A 99 -19.03 3.32 12.97
CA ILE A 99 -18.02 2.46 13.61
C ILE A 99 -17.10 1.79 12.58
N ASP A 100 -17.61 1.52 11.37
CA ASP A 100 -16.87 0.81 10.32
C ASP A 100 -15.90 1.69 9.51
N TYR A 101 -15.95 3.01 9.69
CA TYR A 101 -15.15 3.97 8.92
C TYR A 101 -14.03 4.57 9.76
N ALA A 102 -12.82 4.63 9.17
CA ALA A 102 -11.72 5.31 9.83
C ALA A 102 -11.93 6.83 9.76
N PRO A 103 -11.68 7.55 10.86
CA PRO A 103 -11.85 9.00 10.89
C PRO A 103 -10.83 9.68 9.98
N PHE A 104 -11.22 10.83 9.45
CA PHE A 104 -10.36 11.78 8.78
C PHE A 104 -9.67 12.67 9.80
N ASN A 105 -8.37 12.88 9.62
CA ASN A 105 -7.62 13.92 10.31
C ASN A 105 -7.40 15.06 9.32
N ILE A 106 -7.84 16.26 9.68
CA ILE A 106 -7.79 17.45 8.84
C ILE A 106 -6.85 18.44 9.51
N THR A 107 -5.83 18.88 8.78
CA THR A 107 -4.94 19.96 9.19
C THR A 107 -5.11 21.11 8.21
N THR A 108 -5.47 22.28 8.72
CA THR A 108 -5.60 23.51 7.92
C THR A 108 -4.53 24.49 8.37
N ILE A 109 -3.78 25.04 7.42
CA ILE A 109 -2.74 26.04 7.68
C ILE A 109 -3.17 27.34 7.01
N THR A 110 -3.53 28.32 7.83
CA THR A 110 -3.78 29.70 7.40
C THR A 110 -2.51 30.53 7.57
N LYS A 111 -2.52 31.78 7.09
CA LYS A 111 -1.38 32.71 7.23
C LYS A 111 -0.93 32.91 8.68
N ASN A 112 -1.84 32.73 9.65
CA ASN A 112 -1.59 33.08 11.04
C ASN A 112 -1.69 31.88 12.00
N GLU A 113 -2.33 30.77 11.62
CA GLU A 113 -2.65 29.68 12.54
C GLU A 113 -2.66 28.30 11.83
N THR A 114 -2.32 27.25 12.59
CA THR A 114 -2.51 25.86 12.19
C THR A 114 -3.62 25.24 13.03
N GLU A 115 -4.68 24.78 12.38
CA GLU A 115 -5.81 24.10 13.01
C GLU A 115 -5.76 22.59 12.72
N LYS A 116 -6.04 21.76 13.72
CA LYS A 116 -6.16 20.29 13.58
C LYS A 116 -7.53 19.83 14.06
N LYS A 117 -8.26 19.13 13.19
CA LYS A 117 -9.60 18.60 13.45
C LYS A 117 -9.67 17.12 13.12
N ARG A 118 -10.54 16.40 13.83
CA ARG A 118 -10.84 14.98 13.56
C ARG A 118 -12.30 14.83 13.19
N VAL A 119 -12.57 14.23 12.03
CA VAL A 119 -13.91 14.03 11.48
C VAL A 119 -14.19 12.54 11.38
N PHE A 120 -15.21 12.01 12.05
CA PHE A 120 -15.44 10.56 12.07
C PHE A 120 -15.91 9.98 10.74
N TYR A 121 -16.81 10.67 10.05
CA TYR A 121 -17.29 10.32 8.72
C TYR A 121 -17.70 11.60 8.00
N ASN A 122 -17.36 11.70 6.73
CA ASN A 122 -17.86 12.70 5.80
C ASN A 122 -18.03 12.03 4.44
N GLU A 123 -19.25 12.04 3.94
CA GLU A 123 -19.63 11.30 2.72
C GLU A 123 -18.95 11.88 1.48
N ASP A 124 -18.87 13.21 1.37
CA ASP A 124 -18.23 13.87 0.24
C ASP A 124 -16.74 13.54 0.15
N LEU A 125 -16.03 13.53 1.30
CA LEU A 125 -14.63 13.11 1.37
C LEU A 125 -14.48 11.63 0.99
N GLU A 126 -15.29 10.74 1.54
CA GLU A 126 -15.21 9.31 1.21
C GLU A 126 -15.48 9.05 -0.28
N ASN A 127 -16.49 9.70 -0.85
CA ASN A 127 -16.81 9.64 -2.27
C ASN A 127 -15.66 10.18 -3.12
N PHE A 128 -15.02 11.27 -2.71
CA PHE A 128 -13.87 11.82 -3.43
C PHE A 128 -12.65 10.90 -3.39
N PHE A 129 -12.30 10.34 -2.22
CA PHE A 129 -11.25 9.33 -2.10
C PHE A 129 -11.54 8.10 -2.97
N ASN A 130 -12.78 7.64 -3.02
CA ASN A 130 -13.18 6.49 -3.85
C ASN A 130 -13.19 6.82 -5.35
N LYS A 131 -13.58 8.05 -5.75
CA LYS A 131 -13.47 8.51 -7.13
C LYS A 131 -12.02 8.46 -7.60
N ILE A 132 -11.08 9.02 -6.83
CA ILE A 132 -9.65 8.95 -7.17
C ILE A 132 -9.20 7.50 -7.28
N LYS A 133 -9.51 6.66 -6.29
CA LYS A 133 -9.11 5.24 -6.33
C LYS A 133 -9.62 4.53 -7.57
N ASN A 134 -10.86 4.80 -7.98
CA ASN A 134 -11.46 4.18 -9.17
C ASN A 134 -10.83 4.71 -10.47
N GLN A 135 -10.71 6.04 -10.58
CA GLN A 135 -10.15 6.71 -11.75
C GLN A 135 -8.68 6.32 -12.00
N TYR A 136 -7.90 6.12 -10.95
CA TYR A 136 -6.47 5.78 -11.02
C TYR A 136 -6.17 4.34 -10.61
N SER A 137 -7.20 3.47 -10.61
CA SER A 137 -7.06 2.07 -10.20
C SER A 137 -5.95 1.33 -10.94
N GLN A 138 -5.85 1.53 -12.26
CA GLN A 138 -4.81 0.92 -13.08
C GLN A 138 -3.41 1.49 -12.79
N ASP A 139 -3.29 2.81 -12.58
CA ASP A 139 -2.01 3.45 -12.26
C ASP A 139 -1.52 3.00 -10.86
N ILE A 140 -2.42 2.89 -9.89
CA ILE A 140 -2.12 2.34 -8.56
C ILE A 140 -1.70 0.87 -8.70
N TYR A 141 -2.39 0.08 -9.52
CA TYR A 141 -2.02 -1.31 -9.78
C TYR A 141 -0.61 -1.41 -10.37
N ASN A 142 -0.29 -0.61 -11.39
CA ASN A 142 1.04 -0.57 -12.01
C ASN A 142 2.12 -0.12 -11.01
N PHE A 143 1.80 0.82 -10.12
CA PHE A 143 2.71 1.19 -9.04
C PHE A 143 2.96 0.02 -8.09
N MET A 144 1.91 -0.71 -7.69
CA MET A 144 2.03 -1.87 -6.82
C MET A 144 2.88 -2.99 -7.44
N THR A 145 2.88 -3.15 -8.77
CA THR A 145 3.73 -4.15 -9.45
C THR A 145 5.22 -3.79 -9.45
N GLU A 146 5.58 -2.55 -9.14
CA GLU A 146 6.99 -2.13 -9.03
C GLU A 146 7.49 -2.11 -7.58
N LEU A 147 6.63 -2.42 -6.62
CA LEU A 147 7.01 -2.51 -5.22
C LEU A 147 7.88 -3.76 -4.97
N PRO A 148 8.90 -3.67 -4.10
CA PRO A 148 9.74 -4.83 -3.78
C PRO A 148 8.95 -5.90 -3.03
N SER A 149 9.48 -7.12 -3.00
CA SER A 149 8.82 -8.22 -2.29
C SER A 149 8.63 -7.94 -0.79
N GLY A 150 7.51 -8.40 -0.25
CA GLY A 150 7.18 -8.26 1.16
C GLY A 150 5.69 -8.25 1.43
N LYS A 151 5.38 -8.11 2.71
CA LYS A 151 4.01 -7.87 3.22
C LYS A 151 3.80 -6.38 3.40
N TYR A 152 2.72 -5.86 2.85
CA TYR A 152 2.36 -4.46 2.89
C TYR A 152 1.11 -4.24 3.74
N SER A 153 0.84 -2.98 4.08
CA SER A 153 -0.40 -2.59 4.72
C SER A 153 -1.64 -3.10 3.98
N PHE A 154 -2.74 -3.30 4.71
CA PHE A 154 -3.97 -3.92 4.20
C PHE A 154 -3.81 -5.39 3.77
N ASP A 155 -2.91 -6.12 4.43
CA ASP A 155 -2.63 -7.55 4.22
C ASP A 155 -2.22 -7.93 2.79
N PHE A 156 -1.74 -6.94 2.04
CA PHE A 156 -1.29 -7.13 0.69
C PHE A 156 0.08 -7.82 0.66
N LYS A 157 0.25 -8.78 -0.26
CA LYS A 157 1.49 -9.53 -0.43
C LYS A 157 2.02 -9.34 -1.84
N ILE A 158 3.29 -9.00 -1.93
CA ILE A 158 4.01 -8.80 -3.18
C ILE A 158 5.18 -9.76 -3.16
N ASN A 159 5.26 -10.64 -4.14
CA ASN A 159 6.42 -11.51 -4.29
C ASN A 159 7.05 -11.22 -5.65
N GLN A 160 7.92 -10.23 -5.71
CA GLN A 160 8.58 -9.81 -6.93
C GLN A 160 9.74 -10.76 -7.25
N ARG A 161 9.78 -11.29 -8.47
CA ARG A 161 10.95 -12.02 -8.97
C ARG A 161 12.15 -11.09 -9.13
N ILE A 162 13.34 -11.62 -8.87
CA ILE A 162 14.59 -10.89 -9.12
C ILE A 162 14.80 -10.83 -10.63
N LYS A 163 14.80 -9.61 -11.19
CA LYS A 163 14.91 -9.39 -12.64
C LYS A 163 16.35 -9.53 -13.14
N ASP A 164 17.33 -9.18 -12.30
CA ASP A 164 18.75 -9.24 -12.63
C ASP A 164 19.33 -10.63 -12.34
N GLU A 165 19.70 -11.37 -13.40
CA GLU A 165 20.29 -12.71 -13.31
C GLU A 165 21.58 -12.78 -12.48
N SER A 166 22.33 -11.66 -12.41
CA SER A 166 23.58 -11.59 -11.65
C SER A 166 23.36 -11.57 -10.14
N GLN A 167 22.17 -11.14 -9.69
CA GLN A 167 21.79 -11.07 -8.28
C GLN A 167 21.23 -12.41 -7.78
N LYS A 168 20.77 -13.27 -8.68
CA LYS A 168 20.15 -14.55 -8.33
C LYS A 168 21.15 -15.56 -7.76
N THR A 169 20.90 -16.01 -6.53
CA THR A 169 21.57 -17.16 -5.93
C THR A 169 21.19 -18.48 -6.62
N ASN A 170 21.98 -19.53 -6.40
CA ASN A 170 21.69 -20.87 -6.91
C ASN A 170 20.31 -21.38 -6.47
N LEU A 171 19.89 -21.06 -5.25
CA LEU A 171 18.58 -21.44 -4.73
C LEU A 171 17.45 -20.81 -5.55
N VAL A 172 17.53 -19.50 -5.80
CA VAL A 172 16.52 -18.79 -6.62
C VAL A 172 16.44 -19.41 -8.01
N LYS A 173 17.60 -19.68 -8.64
CA LYS A 173 17.67 -20.31 -9.97
C LYS A 173 17.02 -21.69 -9.98
N GLN A 174 17.23 -22.50 -8.95
CA GLN A 174 16.59 -23.83 -8.84
C GLN A 174 15.08 -23.72 -8.65
N VAL A 175 14.60 -22.80 -7.81
CA VAL A 175 13.16 -22.54 -7.62
C VAL A 175 12.52 -22.13 -8.95
N GLU A 176 13.11 -21.16 -9.66
CA GLU A 176 12.57 -20.71 -10.95
C GLU A 176 12.57 -21.81 -12.00
N LYS A 177 13.60 -22.69 -12.02
CA LYS A 177 13.63 -23.86 -12.89
C LYS A 177 12.47 -24.80 -12.61
N VAL A 178 12.23 -25.15 -11.34
CA VAL A 178 11.08 -26.00 -10.95
C VAL A 178 9.77 -25.35 -11.39
N LEU A 179 9.60 -24.05 -11.19
CA LEU A 179 8.39 -23.34 -11.61
C LEU A 179 8.20 -23.33 -13.13
N ALA A 180 9.29 -23.16 -13.90
CA ALA A 180 9.24 -23.21 -15.35
C ALA A 180 8.83 -24.59 -15.86
N GLU A 181 9.39 -25.67 -15.30
CA GLU A 181 9.03 -27.05 -15.63
C GLU A 181 7.55 -27.36 -15.36
N GLN A 182 6.94 -26.68 -14.39
CA GLN A 182 5.54 -26.83 -14.02
C GLN A 182 4.59 -25.80 -14.68
N ASN A 183 5.10 -24.97 -15.60
CA ASN A 183 4.36 -23.84 -16.20
C ASN A 183 3.71 -22.90 -15.16
N ALA A 184 4.36 -22.73 -14.01
CA ALA A 184 3.89 -21.92 -12.88
C ALA A 184 4.70 -20.62 -12.70
N LEU A 185 5.66 -20.37 -13.59
CA LEU A 185 6.45 -19.16 -13.60
C LEU A 185 5.63 -17.99 -14.16
N ASN A 186 5.32 -17.00 -13.31
CA ASN A 186 4.53 -15.82 -13.68
C ASN A 186 5.39 -14.57 -13.46
N ASP A 187 5.11 -13.47 -14.15
CA ASP A 187 5.79 -12.18 -13.92
C ASP A 187 4.96 -11.23 -13.04
N ASN A 188 3.67 -11.53 -12.87
CA ASN A 188 2.77 -10.82 -11.98
C ASN A 188 3.12 -11.15 -10.52
N PRO A 189 3.57 -10.17 -9.70
CA PRO A 189 3.98 -10.42 -8.32
C PRO A 189 2.83 -10.84 -7.40
N PHE A 190 1.57 -10.59 -7.78
CA PHE A 190 0.37 -10.98 -7.01
C PHE A 190 -0.10 -12.40 -7.31
N GLU A 191 0.50 -13.02 -8.31
CA GLU A 191 0.15 -14.36 -8.73
C GLU A 191 1.29 -15.34 -8.50
N GLN A 192 2.43 -14.92 -7.96
CA GLN A 192 3.49 -15.89 -7.64
C GLN A 192 2.98 -17.02 -6.73
N PRO A 193 3.54 -18.24 -6.89
CA PRO A 193 3.37 -19.29 -5.90
C PRO A 193 3.80 -18.82 -4.51
N LEU A 194 3.15 -19.36 -3.49
CA LEU A 194 3.61 -19.19 -2.12
C LEU A 194 4.90 -20.00 -1.93
N ILE A 195 5.96 -19.38 -1.42
CA ILE A 195 7.21 -20.06 -1.15
C ILE A 195 7.29 -20.35 0.36
N LEU A 196 7.44 -21.62 0.71
CA LEU A 196 7.60 -22.09 2.08
C LEU A 196 8.98 -22.72 2.25
N VAL A 197 9.80 -22.12 3.11
CA VAL A 197 11.09 -22.68 3.54
C VAL A 197 10.92 -23.24 4.93
N ASN A 198 11.11 -24.56 5.12
CA ASN A 198 10.88 -25.24 6.40
C ASN A 198 9.51 -24.88 7.01
N LYS A 199 8.45 -24.88 6.17
CA LYS A 199 7.06 -24.51 6.49
C LYS A 199 6.84 -23.03 6.86
N LYS A 200 7.82 -22.15 6.69
CA LYS A 200 7.69 -20.71 6.91
C LYS A 200 7.64 -19.95 5.58
N GLU A 201 6.69 -19.04 5.44
CA GLU A 201 6.56 -18.16 4.27
C GLU A 201 7.84 -17.33 4.07
N LYS A 202 8.32 -17.31 2.84
CA LYS A 202 9.45 -16.50 2.38
C LYS A 202 9.11 -15.82 1.06
N PHE A 203 9.70 -14.65 0.86
CA PHE A 203 9.68 -13.93 -0.41
C PHE A 203 10.96 -14.16 -1.20
N TYR A 204 10.95 -13.91 -2.52
CA TYR A 204 12.11 -14.10 -3.40
C TYR A 204 13.40 -13.42 -2.90
N ASN A 205 13.31 -12.17 -2.47
CA ASN A 205 14.47 -11.43 -1.93
C ASN A 205 15.03 -12.07 -0.64
N GLN A 206 14.18 -12.73 0.15
CA GLN A 206 14.62 -13.43 1.36
C GLN A 206 15.25 -14.80 1.05
N LEU A 207 15.07 -15.34 -0.17
CA LEU A 207 15.77 -16.54 -0.60
C LEU A 207 17.23 -16.26 -0.96
N GLU A 208 17.55 -15.02 -1.36
CA GLU A 208 18.92 -14.60 -1.64
C GLU A 208 19.80 -14.64 -0.40
N GLU A 209 19.20 -14.48 0.79
CA GLU A 209 19.88 -14.51 2.09
C GLU A 209 20.11 -15.94 2.63
N LEU A 210 19.58 -16.97 1.98
CA LEU A 210 19.71 -18.36 2.43
C LEU A 210 21.02 -18.97 1.94
N ASP A 211 21.72 -19.66 2.84
CA ASP A 211 23.04 -20.24 2.58
C ASP A 211 22.99 -21.28 1.44
N ALA A 212 23.73 -21.00 0.38
CA ALA A 212 23.86 -21.84 -0.80
C ALA A 212 24.68 -23.12 -0.56
N SER A 213 25.28 -23.30 0.62
CA SER A 213 26.07 -24.49 0.98
C SER A 213 25.21 -25.73 1.25
N ILE A 214 23.93 -25.56 1.58
CA ILE A 214 23.00 -26.65 1.87
C ILE A 214 22.28 -27.03 0.56
N GLN A 215 22.19 -28.31 0.23
CA GLN A 215 21.36 -28.78 -0.90
C GLN A 215 19.90 -28.94 -0.44
N PRO A 216 19.01 -27.98 -0.75
CA PRO A 216 17.60 -28.10 -0.41
C PRO A 216 16.93 -29.19 -1.24
N THR A 217 15.89 -29.80 -0.69
CA THR A 217 14.85 -30.44 -1.50
C THR A 217 13.79 -29.40 -1.87
N ILE A 218 13.51 -29.25 -3.17
CA ILE A 218 12.52 -28.31 -3.68
C ILE A 218 11.39 -29.09 -4.36
N ASN A 219 10.16 -28.91 -3.87
CA ASN A 219 8.96 -29.51 -4.44
C ASN A 219 7.95 -28.44 -4.81
N TYR A 220 7.21 -28.66 -5.89
CA TYR A 220 6.05 -27.83 -6.25
C TYR A 220 4.76 -28.59 -6.01
N LEU A 221 3.81 -27.93 -5.38
CA LEU A 221 2.42 -28.37 -5.26
C LEU A 221 1.56 -27.44 -6.09
N ASP A 222 0.83 -28.00 -7.04
CA ASP A 222 -0.15 -27.23 -7.80
C ASP A 222 -1.24 -26.62 -6.90
N GLN A 223 -2.06 -25.73 -7.46
CA GLN A 223 -3.10 -25.05 -6.70
C GLN A 223 -4.07 -26.01 -5.99
N LYS A 224 -4.41 -27.16 -6.58
CA LYS A 224 -5.36 -28.12 -5.99
C LYS A 224 -4.73 -28.84 -4.80
N ALA A 225 -3.52 -29.38 -4.97
CA ALA A 225 -2.76 -30.06 -3.93
C ALA A 225 -2.33 -29.12 -2.80
N ALA A 226 -2.02 -27.85 -3.12
CA ALA A 226 -1.72 -26.83 -2.13
C ALA A 226 -2.92 -26.54 -1.23
N LYS A 227 -4.12 -26.39 -1.81
CA LYS A 227 -5.36 -26.15 -1.06
C LYS A 227 -5.68 -27.27 -0.07
N SER A 228 -5.45 -28.53 -0.45
CA SER A 228 -5.69 -29.68 0.44
C SER A 228 -4.68 -29.78 1.58
N THR A 229 -3.49 -29.19 1.44
CA THR A 229 -2.39 -29.37 2.41
C THR A 229 -2.23 -28.18 3.36
N TYR A 230 -2.39 -26.94 2.88
CA TYR A 230 -2.01 -25.73 3.61
C TYR A 230 -3.18 -24.82 4.03
N PHE A 231 -4.43 -25.22 3.77
CA PHE A 231 -5.65 -24.44 4.09
C PHE A 231 -5.53 -22.96 3.69
N GLY A 232 -5.78 -22.63 2.42
CA GLY A 232 -5.71 -21.25 1.94
C GLY A 232 -5.92 -21.15 0.43
N TYR A 233 -6.15 -19.92 -0.06
CA TYR A 233 -6.27 -19.67 -1.50
C TYR A 233 -4.92 -19.21 -2.06
N PHE A 234 -4.19 -20.12 -2.70
CA PHE A 234 -2.95 -19.81 -3.41
C PHE A 234 -3.24 -19.79 -4.92
N LYS A 235 -2.95 -18.69 -5.60
CA LYS A 235 -3.29 -18.56 -7.03
C LYS A 235 -2.49 -19.55 -7.89
N ASN A 236 -1.17 -19.59 -7.74
CA ASN A 236 -0.29 -20.41 -8.58
C ASN A 236 0.46 -21.51 -7.79
N GLY A 237 -0.20 -22.11 -6.79
CA GLY A 237 0.37 -23.22 -6.03
C GLY A 237 1.35 -22.81 -4.93
N VAL A 238 2.16 -23.78 -4.48
CA VAL A 238 3.10 -23.65 -3.36
C VAL A 238 4.44 -24.30 -3.74
N VAL A 239 5.54 -23.61 -3.50
CA VAL A 239 6.89 -24.16 -3.52
C VAL A 239 7.29 -24.52 -2.10
N LEU A 240 7.72 -25.76 -1.89
CA LEU A 240 8.23 -26.28 -0.62
C LEU A 240 9.74 -26.47 -0.72
N ILE A 241 10.47 -25.80 0.16
CA ILE A 241 11.92 -25.89 0.27
C ILE A 241 12.22 -26.44 1.67
N THR A 242 12.87 -27.61 1.73
CA THR A 242 13.28 -28.25 2.99
C THR A 242 14.77 -28.49 3.01
N TYR A 243 15.39 -28.20 4.16
CA TYR A 243 16.80 -28.45 4.46
C TYR A 243 16.94 -29.55 5.49
#